data_AF-A0A150X931-F1
#
_entry.id   AF-A0A150X931-F1
#
_cell.length_a   1.000
_cell.length_b   1.000
_cell.length_c   1.000
_cell.angle_alpha   90.00
_cell.angle_beta   90.00
_cell.angle_gamma   90.00
#
_symmetry.space_group_name_H-M   'P 1'
#
loop_
_entity.id
_entity.type
_entity.pdbx_description
1 polymer ?
#
loop_
_entity_poly.entity_id
_entity_poly.type
_entity_poly.pdbx_seq_one_letter_code
_entity_poly.pdbx_strand_id
1 'polypeptide(L)'
;MHGSQHPSEFYQRLFRWFCKDEFFDELQGDLEEEFYFNLKELGTKQAQAIYKKEVLKMIRPSVIKRFKLSNNSIFYDMFKINAKLALRNLVKHKLYTAINIGGLAVSIAVCAILLLYVNSETNYDNYHPNGDRTYRMALDRFYPDHTSYYAITPFSIAEQAAMDFPEIEDFTRIFPAGFGVNVTYNNETFLENNIIASQANFFEFFGIKLLDGNAEKIFDVPNSIILSEDMQLNTLAKKIL
;
A
#
# COMPACT_ATOMS: atom_id res chain seq x y z
N MET A 1 -43.16 -6.65 56.20
CA MET A 1 -42.45 -6.25 54.96
C MET A 1 -41.52 -5.09 55.30
N HIS A 2 -40.21 -5.35 55.39
CA HIS A 2 -39.21 -4.33 55.71
C HIS A 2 -39.13 -3.32 54.55
N GLY A 3 -39.56 -2.08 54.78
CA GLY A 3 -39.32 -1.00 53.82
C GLY A 3 -37.84 -0.62 53.82
N SER A 4 -37.26 -0.42 52.64
CA SER A 4 -35.87 0.00 52.49
C SER A 4 -35.60 1.31 53.23
N GLN A 5 -34.55 1.32 54.06
CA GLN A 5 -34.13 2.49 54.86
C GLN A 5 -33.30 3.51 54.06
N HIS A 6 -33.05 3.24 52.77
CA HIS A 6 -32.30 4.12 51.87
C HIS A 6 -33.23 4.77 50.83
N PRO A 7 -32.86 5.95 50.29
CA PRO A 7 -33.61 6.59 49.21
C PRO A 7 -33.79 5.67 48.01
N SER A 8 -34.86 5.87 47.24
CA SER A 8 -35.10 5.05 46.05
C SER A 8 -33.99 5.22 45.00
N GLU A 9 -33.30 4.13 44.67
CA GLU A 9 -32.23 4.11 43.66
C GLU A 9 -32.70 4.61 42.28
N PHE A 10 -33.98 4.39 41.94
CA PHE A 10 -34.54 4.87 40.70
C PHE A 10 -34.52 6.41 40.63
N TYR A 11 -34.94 7.08 41.70
CA TYR A 11 -35.00 8.54 41.75
C TYR A 11 -33.61 9.17 41.88
N GLN A 12 -32.66 8.51 42.54
CA GLN A 12 -31.25 8.91 42.52
C GLN A 12 -30.65 8.86 41.11
N ARG A 13 -30.88 7.74 40.40
CA ARG A 13 -30.42 7.59 39.00
C ARG A 13 -31.08 8.59 38.05
N LEU A 14 -32.38 8.83 38.25
CA LEU A 14 -33.12 9.83 37.49
C LEU A 14 -32.53 11.23 37.73
N PHE A 15 -32.31 11.60 38.98
CA PHE A 15 -31.71 12.88 39.36
C PHE A 15 -30.33 13.07 38.72
N ARG A 16 -29.46 12.06 38.83
CA ARG A 16 -28.12 12.04 38.20
C ARG A 16 -28.15 12.18 36.68
N TRP A 17 -29.18 11.64 36.05
CA TRP A 17 -29.31 11.69 34.60
C TRP A 17 -29.62 13.10 34.08
N PHE A 18 -30.48 13.87 34.77
CA PHE A 18 -30.87 15.20 34.30
C PHE A 18 -30.12 16.36 34.96
N CYS A 19 -29.62 16.21 36.20
CA CYS A 19 -28.96 17.29 36.93
C CYS A 19 -27.58 17.61 36.35
N LYS A 20 -27.24 18.90 36.20
CA LYS A 20 -25.89 19.33 35.84
C LYS A 20 -24.86 18.85 36.86
N ASP A 21 -23.68 18.46 36.37
CA ASP A 21 -22.61 17.91 37.21
C ASP A 21 -22.11 18.94 38.25
N GLU A 22 -22.21 20.25 37.94
CA GLU A 22 -21.86 21.35 38.85
C GLU A 22 -22.73 21.44 40.11
N PHE A 23 -24.00 21.06 40.03
CA PHE A 23 -24.95 21.15 41.15
C PHE A 23 -25.31 19.79 41.75
N PHE A 24 -24.77 18.71 41.18
CA PHE A 24 -25.21 17.36 41.50
C PHE A 24 -24.84 16.96 42.93
N ASP A 25 -23.59 17.15 43.33
CA ASP A 25 -23.11 16.72 44.64
C ASP A 25 -23.80 17.49 45.79
N GLU A 26 -24.00 18.80 45.62
CA GLU A 26 -24.68 19.66 46.60
C GLU A 26 -26.17 19.31 46.73
N LEU A 27 -26.90 19.31 45.61
CA LEU A 27 -28.34 19.04 45.62
C LEU A 27 -28.67 17.58 45.98
N GLN A 28 -27.81 16.62 45.62
CA GLN A 28 -28.00 15.24 46.06
C GLN A 28 -27.77 15.11 47.57
N GLY A 29 -26.77 15.79 48.12
CA GLY A 29 -26.51 15.84 49.56
C GLY A 29 -27.73 16.35 50.33
N ASP A 30 -28.27 17.49 49.93
CA ASP A 30 -29.46 18.09 50.55
C ASP A 30 -30.68 17.14 50.50
N LEU A 31 -30.94 16.53 49.35
CA LEU A 31 -32.06 15.60 49.17
C LEU A 31 -31.92 14.32 50.02
N GLU A 32 -30.69 13.84 50.23
CA GLU A 32 -30.42 12.67 51.06
C GLU A 32 -30.52 12.99 52.55
N GLU A 33 -30.00 14.15 52.97
CA GLU A 33 -30.12 14.63 54.35
C GLU A 33 -31.60 14.80 54.75
N GLU A 34 -32.40 15.46 53.90
CA GLU A 34 -33.82 15.66 54.12
C GLU A 34 -34.59 14.33 54.14
N PHE A 35 -34.16 13.34 53.34
CA PHE A 35 -34.74 11.99 53.38
C PHE A 35 -34.49 11.29 54.72
N TYR A 36 -33.26 11.29 55.23
CA TYR A 36 -32.92 10.64 56.50
C TYR A 36 -33.57 11.35 57.71
N PHE A 37 -33.76 12.67 57.63
CA PHE A 37 -34.53 13.41 58.63
C PHE A 37 -36.00 12.95 58.65
N ASN A 38 -36.65 12.95 57.48
CA ASN A 38 -38.04 12.49 57.34
C ASN A 38 -38.21 11.00 57.67
N LEU A 39 -37.18 10.18 57.46
CA LEU A 39 -37.18 8.75 57.83
C LEU A 39 -37.30 8.56 59.34
N LYS A 40 -36.67 9.42 60.14
CA LYS A 40 -36.70 9.39 61.61
C LYS A 40 -38.03 9.88 62.17
N GLU A 41 -38.66 10.88 61.56
CA GLU A 41 -39.92 11.46 62.07
C GLU A 41 -41.19 10.75 61.56
N LEU A 42 -41.24 10.39 60.27
CA LEU A 42 -42.49 10.05 59.56
C LEU A 42 -42.53 8.59 59.05
N GLY A 43 -41.39 7.89 59.13
CA GLY A 43 -41.24 6.50 58.70
C GLY A 43 -41.05 6.31 57.19
N THR A 44 -40.71 5.07 56.80
CA THR A 44 -40.16 4.71 55.48
C THR A 44 -41.05 5.11 54.28
N LYS A 45 -42.36 4.87 54.35
CA LYS A 45 -43.26 5.13 53.22
C LYS A 45 -43.44 6.63 52.94
N GLN A 46 -43.54 7.44 53.99
CA GLN A 46 -43.75 8.87 53.85
C GLN A 46 -42.46 9.56 53.40
N ALA A 47 -41.30 9.18 53.96
CA ALA A 47 -40.00 9.69 53.53
C ALA A 47 -39.73 9.43 52.04
N GLN A 48 -40.06 8.24 51.52
CA GLN A 48 -39.93 7.92 50.10
C GLN A 48 -40.86 8.76 49.20
N ALA A 49 -42.09 9.01 49.64
CA ALA A 49 -43.04 9.82 48.89
C ALA A 49 -42.59 11.30 48.81
N ILE A 50 -42.04 11.83 49.90
CA ILE A 50 -41.47 13.19 49.96
C ILE A 50 -40.24 13.30 49.06
N TYR A 51 -39.29 12.37 49.18
CA TYR A 51 -38.09 12.34 48.35
C TYR A 51 -38.42 12.31 46.84
N LYS A 52 -39.36 11.46 46.43
CA LYS A 52 -39.87 11.43 45.05
C LYS A 52 -40.40 12.80 44.61
N LYS A 53 -41.16 13.48 45.47
CA LYS A 53 -41.75 14.78 45.18
C LYS A 53 -40.67 15.86 45.03
N GLU A 54 -39.66 15.86 45.89
CA GLU A 54 -38.54 16.82 45.81
C GLU A 54 -37.69 16.59 44.57
N VAL A 55 -37.33 15.34 44.25
CA VAL A 55 -36.60 15.01 43.01
C VAL A 55 -37.38 15.48 41.76
N LEU A 56 -38.70 15.29 41.73
CA LEU A 56 -39.54 15.77 40.62
C LEU A 56 -39.62 17.30 40.55
N LYS A 57 -39.60 17.99 41.69
CA LYS A 57 -39.55 19.47 41.74
C LYS A 57 -38.23 20.04 41.24
N MET A 58 -37.15 19.25 41.24
CA MET A 58 -35.83 19.64 40.73
C MET A 58 -35.73 19.59 39.20
N ILE A 59 -36.76 19.10 38.51
CA ILE A 59 -36.87 19.17 37.04
C ILE A 59 -37.22 20.61 36.62
N ARG A 60 -36.29 21.53 36.85
CA ARG A 60 -36.38 22.95 36.47
C ARG A 60 -35.32 23.28 35.42
N PRO A 61 -35.59 24.21 34.49
CA PRO A 61 -34.65 24.57 33.42
C PRO A 61 -33.24 24.99 33.89
N SER A 62 -33.12 25.49 35.13
CA SER A 62 -31.83 25.87 35.73
C SER A 62 -30.94 24.67 36.09
N VAL A 63 -31.54 23.56 36.53
CA VAL A 63 -30.87 22.35 37.03
C VAL A 63 -30.62 21.33 35.91
N ILE A 64 -31.45 21.33 34.87
CA ILE A 64 -31.38 20.34 33.78
C ILE A 64 -30.17 20.59 32.86
N LYS A 65 -29.47 19.52 32.47
CA LYS A 65 -28.41 19.55 31.44
C LYS A 65 -28.96 20.09 30.11
N ARG A 66 -28.26 21.05 29.50
CA ARG A 66 -28.57 21.46 28.12
C ARG A 66 -28.15 20.32 27.18
N PHE A 67 -29.12 19.69 26.52
CA PHE A 67 -28.83 18.76 25.44
C PHE A 67 -28.10 19.51 24.32
N LYS A 68 -26.81 19.24 24.13
CA LYS A 68 -26.08 19.70 22.95
C LYS A 68 -26.62 18.92 21.75
N LEU A 69 -27.37 19.59 20.88
CA LEU A 69 -27.74 19.04 19.57
C LEU A 69 -26.44 18.71 18.82
N SER A 70 -26.31 17.48 18.32
CA SER A 70 -25.14 17.04 17.56
C SER A 70 -25.07 17.76 16.21
N ASN A 71 -23.96 18.45 15.94
CA ASN A 71 -23.76 19.32 14.77
C ASN A 71 -23.54 18.57 13.43
N ASN A 72 -23.48 17.23 13.42
CA ASN A 72 -23.08 16.47 12.22
C ASN A 72 -24.03 16.65 11.03
N SER A 73 -25.35 16.83 11.26
CA SER A 73 -26.31 17.08 10.18
C SER A 73 -26.12 18.44 9.51
N ILE A 74 -25.76 19.48 10.29
CA ILE A 74 -25.56 20.84 9.77
C ILE A 74 -24.35 20.88 8.84
N PHE A 75 -23.25 20.20 9.20
CA PHE A 75 -22.06 20.14 8.35
C PHE A 75 -22.32 19.44 7.01
N TYR A 76 -23.09 18.34 7.02
CA TYR A 76 -23.45 17.62 5.80
C TYR A 76 -24.35 18.45 4.87
N ASP A 77 -25.38 19.08 5.43
CA ASP A 77 -26.30 19.92 4.66
C ASP A 77 -25.59 21.14 4.07
N MET A 78 -24.70 21.76 4.85
CA MET A 78 -23.88 22.88 4.37
C MET A 78 -22.91 22.44 3.26
N PHE A 79 -22.25 21.29 3.39
CA PHE A 79 -21.38 20.74 2.36
C PHE A 79 -22.14 20.46 1.06
N LYS A 80 -23.33 19.84 1.16
CA LYS A 80 -24.18 19.53 0.00
C LYS A 80 -24.60 20.80 -0.75
N ILE A 81 -24.98 21.85 -0.02
CA ILE A 81 -25.36 23.14 -0.62
C ILE A 81 -24.16 23.79 -1.31
N ASN A 82 -23.00 23.84 -0.66
CA ASN A 82 -21.78 24.41 -1.22
C ASN A 82 -21.29 23.64 -2.46
N ALA A 83 -21.31 22.31 -2.41
CA ALA A 83 -20.94 21.47 -3.56
C ALA A 83 -21.89 21.68 -4.75
N LYS A 84 -23.20 21.78 -4.49
CA LYS A 84 -24.21 22.07 -5.54
C LYS A 84 -24.00 23.45 -6.17
N LEU A 85 -23.66 24.46 -5.38
CA LEU A 85 -23.35 25.81 -5.86
C LEU A 85 -22.06 25.82 -6.69
N ALA A 86 -21.01 25.13 -6.23
CA ALA A 86 -19.75 25.00 -6.94
C ALA A 86 -19.96 24.33 -8.32
N LEU A 87 -20.67 23.20 -8.37
CA LEU A 87 -21.00 22.51 -9.62
C LEU A 87 -21.76 23.40 -10.61
N ARG A 88 -22.75 24.17 -10.14
CA ARG A 88 -23.48 25.13 -10.98
C ARG A 88 -22.57 26.23 -11.53
N ASN A 89 -21.63 26.73 -10.72
CA ASN A 89 -20.67 27.74 -11.15
C ASN A 89 -19.68 27.19 -12.20
N LEU A 90 -19.22 25.94 -12.03
CA LEU A 90 -18.36 25.28 -13.01
C LEU A 90 -19.05 25.14 -14.37
N VAL A 91 -20.34 24.75 -14.38
CA VAL A 91 -21.15 24.62 -15.60
C VAL A 91 -21.48 25.99 -16.23
N LYS A 92 -21.61 27.04 -15.43
CA LYS A 92 -21.87 28.41 -15.91
C LYS A 92 -20.64 29.02 -16.58
N HIS A 93 -19.45 28.79 -16.02
CA HIS A 93 -18.17 29.35 -16.50
C HIS A 93 -17.32 28.29 -17.22
N LYS A 94 -17.86 27.73 -18.31
CA LYS A 94 -17.30 26.56 -19.01
C LYS A 94 -15.86 26.75 -19.49
N LEU A 95 -15.56 27.87 -20.15
CA LEU A 95 -14.23 28.13 -20.72
C LEU A 95 -13.15 28.22 -19.64
N TYR A 96 -13.39 29.03 -18.61
CA TYR A 96 -12.47 29.20 -17.48
C TYR A 96 -12.26 27.87 -16.74
N THR A 97 -13.35 27.14 -16.51
CA THR A 97 -13.31 25.82 -15.88
C THR A 97 -12.52 24.82 -16.72
N ALA A 98 -12.71 24.80 -18.04
CA ALA A 98 -12.02 23.89 -18.95
C ALA A 98 -10.51 24.15 -18.98
N ILE A 99 -10.08 25.41 -19.00
CA ILE A 99 -8.65 25.77 -18.97
C ILE A 99 -8.01 25.33 -17.66
N ASN A 100 -8.63 25.65 -16.53
CA ASN A 100 -8.07 25.31 -15.22
C ASN A 100 -8.04 23.81 -14.96
N ILE A 101 -9.17 23.12 -15.18
CA ILE A 101 -9.25 21.66 -14.98
C ILE A 101 -8.38 20.95 -16.02
N GLY A 102 -8.39 21.38 -17.27
CA GLY A 102 -7.57 20.81 -18.33
C GLY A 102 -6.08 20.93 -18.05
N GLY A 103 -5.61 22.12 -17.65
CA GLY A 103 -4.21 22.32 -17.27
C GLY A 103 -3.79 21.46 -16.09
N LEU A 104 -4.64 21.33 -15.08
CA LEU A 104 -4.40 20.47 -13.92
C LEU A 104 -4.40 18.98 -14.29
N ALA A 105 -5.31 18.57 -15.16
CA ALA A 105 -5.39 17.18 -15.64
C ALA A 105 -4.14 16.80 -16.44
N VAL A 106 -3.68 17.69 -17.33
CA VAL A 106 -2.46 17.48 -18.12
C VAL A 106 -1.23 17.39 -17.21
N SER A 107 -1.07 18.30 -16.24
CA SER A 107 0.10 18.27 -15.36
C SER A 107 0.12 17.01 -14.47
N ILE A 108 -1.03 16.56 -13.96
CA ILE A 108 -1.15 15.30 -13.21
C ILE A 108 -0.84 14.11 -14.12
N ALA A 109 -1.34 14.09 -15.36
CA ALA A 109 -1.08 13.00 -16.30
C ALA A 109 0.42 12.90 -16.64
N VAL A 110 1.08 14.02 -16.92
CA VAL A 110 2.54 14.06 -17.17
C VAL A 110 3.31 13.59 -15.94
N CYS A 111 2.95 14.07 -14.75
CA CYS A 111 3.58 13.63 -13.50
C CYS A 111 3.41 12.12 -13.28
N ALA A 112 2.22 11.57 -13.51
CA ALA A 112 1.95 10.15 -13.38
C ALA A 112 2.78 9.32 -14.38
N ILE A 113 2.88 9.75 -15.63
CA ILE A 113 3.70 9.07 -16.65
C ILE A 113 5.17 9.07 -16.24
N LEU A 114 5.71 10.19 -15.74
CA LEU A 114 7.09 10.26 -15.27
C LEU A 114 7.32 9.35 -14.06
N LEU A 115 6.40 9.30 -13.10
CA LEU A 115 6.50 8.39 -11.95
C LEU A 115 6.47 6.93 -12.38
N LEU A 116 5.61 6.57 -13.33
CA LEU A 116 5.57 5.21 -13.90
C LEU A 116 6.88 4.88 -14.62
N TYR A 117 7.44 5.82 -15.38
CA TYR A 117 8.71 5.63 -16.07
C TYR A 117 9.87 5.41 -15.09
N VAL A 118 9.97 6.25 -14.04
CA VAL A 118 11.00 6.07 -13.00
C VAL A 118 10.80 4.74 -12.27
N ASN A 119 9.56 4.37 -11.96
CA ASN A 119 9.27 3.09 -11.32
C ASN A 119 9.64 1.90 -12.21
N SER A 120 9.39 1.98 -13.51
CA SER A 120 9.80 0.92 -14.44
C SER A 120 11.31 0.82 -14.57
N GLU A 121 12.03 1.95 -14.71
CA GLU A 121 13.50 1.97 -14.82
C GLU A 121 14.16 1.43 -13.55
N THR A 122 13.68 1.86 -12.37
CA THR A 122 14.27 1.41 -11.10
C THR A 122 13.95 -0.04 -10.75
N ASN A 123 12.88 -0.61 -11.30
CA ASN A 123 12.50 -2.01 -11.05
C ASN A 123 12.90 -2.97 -12.17
N TYR A 124 13.40 -2.47 -13.30
CA TYR A 124 13.70 -3.30 -14.47
C TYR A 124 14.71 -4.40 -14.15
N ASP A 125 15.77 -4.08 -13.39
CA ASP A 125 16.85 -5.03 -13.06
C ASP A 125 16.66 -5.74 -11.70
N ASN A 126 15.60 -5.43 -10.95
CA ASN A 126 15.39 -5.93 -9.58
C ASN A 126 14.89 -7.38 -9.50
N TYR A 127 14.76 -8.10 -10.61
CA TYR A 127 14.27 -9.49 -10.61
C TYR A 127 15.38 -10.53 -10.42
N HIS A 128 16.65 -10.12 -10.47
CA HIS A 128 17.79 -11.03 -10.28
C HIS A 128 17.97 -11.37 -8.78
N PRO A 129 18.06 -12.66 -8.39
CA PRO A 129 18.13 -13.08 -6.99
C PRO A 129 19.27 -12.44 -6.18
N ASN A 130 20.40 -12.16 -6.85
CA ASN A 130 21.61 -11.61 -6.24
C ASN A 130 22.06 -10.31 -6.92
N GLY A 131 21.15 -9.51 -7.50
CA GLY A 131 21.49 -8.31 -8.29
C GLY A 131 22.50 -7.37 -7.61
N ASP A 132 22.35 -7.12 -6.31
CA ASP A 132 23.25 -6.25 -5.53
C ASP A 132 24.68 -6.78 -5.36
N ARG A 133 24.89 -8.08 -5.58
CA ARG A 133 26.18 -8.78 -5.45
C ARG A 133 26.67 -9.38 -6.78
N THR A 134 25.99 -9.07 -7.88
CA THR A 134 26.35 -9.55 -9.22
C THR A 134 27.13 -8.47 -9.95
N TYR A 135 28.35 -8.80 -10.38
CA TYR A 135 29.23 -7.86 -11.07
C TYR A 135 29.65 -8.39 -12.43
N ARG A 136 29.77 -7.49 -13.41
CA ARG A 136 30.36 -7.80 -14.72
C ARG A 136 31.83 -7.42 -14.72
N MET A 137 32.70 -8.39 -15.01
CA MET A 137 34.11 -8.09 -15.25
C MET A 137 34.28 -7.34 -16.58
N ALA A 138 35.02 -6.24 -16.53
CA ALA A 138 35.43 -5.45 -17.69
C ALA A 138 36.97 -5.44 -17.78
N LEU A 139 37.48 -5.22 -18.99
CA LEU A 139 38.91 -5.16 -19.26
C LEU A 139 39.30 -3.73 -19.63
N ASP A 140 40.15 -3.14 -18.80
CA ASP A 140 40.83 -1.89 -19.09
C ASP A 140 42.17 -2.22 -19.73
N ARG A 141 42.36 -1.75 -20.96
CA ARG A 141 43.60 -1.94 -21.71
C ARG A 141 44.36 -0.63 -21.78
N PHE A 142 45.49 -0.58 -21.08
CA PHE A 142 46.38 0.57 -21.07
C PHE A 142 47.33 0.51 -22.28
N TYR A 143 47.28 1.55 -23.10
CA TYR A 143 48.27 1.84 -24.13
C TYR A 143 49.11 3.04 -23.70
N PRO A 144 50.29 3.30 -24.32
CA PRO A 144 51.12 4.44 -23.97
C PRO A 144 50.44 5.81 -24.10
N ASP A 145 49.46 5.94 -24.99
CA ASP A 145 48.79 7.19 -25.38
C ASP A 145 47.32 7.28 -24.93
N HIS A 146 46.67 6.14 -24.64
CA HIS A 146 45.27 6.10 -24.24
C HIS A 146 44.92 4.83 -23.45
N THR A 147 43.72 4.80 -22.87
CA THR A 147 43.15 3.57 -22.27
C THR A 147 41.90 3.19 -23.06
N SER A 148 41.81 1.92 -23.43
CA SER A 148 40.64 1.34 -24.07
C SER A 148 39.86 0.50 -23.08
N TYR A 149 38.53 0.64 -23.06
CA TYR A 149 37.64 -0.08 -22.17
C TYR A 149 36.87 -1.13 -22.96
N TYR A 150 36.88 -2.37 -22.47
CA TYR A 150 36.20 -3.49 -23.11
C TYR A 150 35.24 -4.15 -22.13
N ALA A 151 34.04 -4.45 -22.61
CA ALA A 151 33.05 -5.26 -21.89
C ALA A 151 33.24 -6.78 -22.14
N ILE A 152 34.41 -7.16 -22.64
CA ILE A 152 34.82 -8.53 -22.94
C ILE A 152 36.12 -8.83 -22.20
N THR A 153 36.22 -10.03 -21.64
CA THR A 153 37.40 -10.48 -20.89
C THR A 153 37.92 -11.81 -21.45
N PRO A 154 39.21 -12.14 -21.24
CA PRO A 154 39.73 -13.46 -21.61
C PRO A 154 38.95 -14.58 -20.92
N PHE A 155 38.67 -15.65 -21.64
CA PHE A 155 37.79 -16.74 -21.17
C PHE A 155 38.26 -17.40 -19.85
N SER A 156 39.58 -17.44 -19.62
CA SER A 156 40.21 -18.03 -18.44
C SER A 156 40.10 -17.18 -17.17
N ILE A 157 39.74 -15.89 -17.28
CA ILE A 157 39.84 -14.98 -16.13
C ILE A 157 38.83 -15.31 -15.04
N ALA A 158 37.63 -15.77 -15.42
CA ALA A 158 36.57 -16.08 -14.47
C ALA A 158 36.95 -17.26 -13.55
N GLU A 159 37.52 -18.32 -14.14
CA GLU A 159 37.99 -19.50 -13.39
C GLU A 159 39.16 -19.14 -12.49
N GLN A 160 40.15 -18.40 -12.99
CA GLN A 160 41.31 -17.99 -12.19
C GLN A 160 40.90 -17.07 -11.03
N ALA A 161 40.01 -16.10 -11.29
CA ALA A 161 39.52 -15.21 -10.25
C ALA A 161 38.78 -15.97 -9.15
N ALA A 162 37.94 -16.95 -9.49
CA ALA A 162 37.25 -17.79 -8.51
C ALA A 162 38.22 -18.63 -7.66
N MET A 163 39.40 -18.99 -8.19
CA MET A 163 40.45 -19.68 -7.42
C MET A 163 41.23 -18.72 -6.50
N ASP A 164 41.52 -17.52 -6.99
CA ASP A 164 42.35 -16.54 -6.28
C ASP A 164 41.58 -15.76 -5.20
N PHE A 165 40.27 -15.59 -5.39
CA PHE A 165 39.39 -14.80 -4.52
C PHE A 165 38.26 -15.67 -3.94
N PRO A 166 38.36 -16.12 -2.68
CA PRO A 166 37.34 -16.96 -2.05
C PRO A 166 36.00 -16.25 -1.82
N GLU A 167 35.93 -14.93 -1.98
CA GLU A 167 34.69 -14.14 -1.92
C GLU A 167 33.79 -14.33 -3.16
N ILE A 168 34.32 -14.90 -4.25
CA ILE A 168 33.54 -15.21 -5.44
C ILE A 168 32.76 -16.52 -5.20
N GLU A 169 31.47 -16.39 -4.88
CA GLU A 169 30.57 -17.53 -4.60
C GLU A 169 30.23 -18.34 -5.86
N ASP A 170 30.04 -17.67 -7.00
CA ASP A 170 29.73 -18.29 -8.30
C ASP A 170 30.09 -17.36 -9.45
N PHE A 171 30.21 -17.89 -10.67
CA PHE A 171 30.39 -17.10 -11.90
C PHE A 171 29.67 -17.74 -13.09
N THR A 172 29.27 -16.90 -14.04
CA THR A 172 28.75 -17.38 -15.32
C THR A 172 29.34 -16.55 -16.47
N ARG A 173 29.52 -17.20 -17.62
CA ARG A 173 30.06 -16.58 -18.84
C ARG A 173 28.94 -16.47 -19.86
N ILE A 174 28.94 -15.32 -20.54
CA ILE A 174 28.01 -14.99 -21.61
C ILE A 174 28.85 -14.62 -22.82
N PHE A 175 28.64 -15.32 -23.93
CA PHE A 175 29.33 -15.09 -25.19
C PHE A 175 28.32 -14.82 -26.29
N PRO A 176 28.26 -13.60 -26.84
CA PRO A 176 27.43 -13.34 -28.01
C PRO A 176 28.02 -14.11 -29.21
N ALA A 177 27.25 -15.04 -29.77
CA ALA A 177 27.72 -15.94 -30.83
C ALA A 177 27.81 -15.26 -32.22
N GLY A 178 27.50 -13.95 -32.30
CA GLY A 178 27.59 -13.13 -33.49
C GLY A 178 26.25 -12.53 -33.90
N PHE A 179 26.31 -11.54 -34.80
CA PHE A 179 25.14 -10.93 -35.45
C PHE A 179 24.94 -11.54 -36.84
N GLY A 180 23.70 -11.79 -37.24
CA GLY A 180 23.37 -12.33 -38.55
C GLY A 180 23.74 -13.79 -38.73
N VAL A 181 23.53 -14.62 -37.71
CA VAL A 181 23.74 -16.06 -37.83
C VAL A 181 22.57 -16.67 -38.61
N ASN A 182 22.87 -17.42 -39.66
CA ASN A 182 21.85 -18.17 -40.39
C ASN A 182 21.37 -19.36 -39.55
N VAL A 183 20.11 -19.32 -39.13
CA VAL A 183 19.43 -20.42 -38.48
C VAL A 183 18.53 -21.08 -39.52
N THR A 184 18.76 -22.37 -39.76
CA THR A 184 17.96 -23.18 -40.68
C THR A 184 17.11 -24.17 -39.90
N TYR A 185 15.81 -24.13 -40.10
CA TYR A 185 14.86 -25.08 -39.51
C TYR A 185 13.80 -25.44 -40.55
N ASN A 186 13.54 -26.73 -40.77
CA ASN A 186 12.58 -27.23 -41.75
C ASN A 186 12.70 -26.58 -43.15
N ASN A 187 13.92 -26.49 -43.68
CA ASN A 187 14.26 -25.88 -44.98
C ASN A 187 14.02 -24.37 -45.10
N GLU A 188 13.59 -23.70 -44.04
CA GLU A 188 13.58 -22.24 -43.99
C GLU A 188 14.84 -21.73 -43.30
N THR A 189 15.47 -20.72 -43.89
CA THR A 189 16.63 -20.05 -43.29
C THR A 189 16.28 -18.61 -42.99
N PHE A 190 16.61 -18.17 -41.78
CA PHE A 190 16.48 -16.79 -41.37
C PHE A 190 17.73 -16.35 -40.61
N LEU A 191 17.96 -15.05 -40.60
CA LEU A 191 19.05 -14.44 -39.83
C LEU A 191 18.56 -14.22 -38.41
N GLU A 192 19.26 -14.81 -37.45
CA GLU A 192 19.10 -14.54 -36.02
C GLU A 192 20.26 -13.68 -35.53
N ASN A 193 19.93 -12.62 -34.80
CA ASN A 193 20.89 -11.62 -34.31
C ASN A 193 21.17 -11.77 -32.82
N ASN A 194 20.32 -12.50 -32.09
CA ASN A 194 20.36 -12.61 -30.64
C ASN A 194 20.73 -14.02 -30.18
N ILE A 195 21.79 -14.60 -30.78
CA ILE A 195 22.32 -15.88 -30.31
C ILE A 195 23.37 -15.63 -29.23
N ILE A 196 23.13 -16.22 -28.07
CA ILE A 196 24.02 -16.15 -26.92
C ILE A 196 24.39 -17.57 -26.52
N ALA A 197 25.69 -17.82 -26.37
CA ALA A 197 26.21 -19.00 -25.69
C ALA A 197 26.47 -18.66 -24.23
N SER A 198 26.07 -19.55 -23.32
CA SER A 198 26.21 -19.34 -21.89
C SER A 198 26.60 -20.64 -21.17
N GLN A 199 27.00 -20.53 -19.90
CA GLN A 199 27.28 -21.69 -19.06
C GLN A 199 26.00 -22.35 -18.54
N ALA A 200 26.15 -23.58 -18.04
CA ALA A 200 25.02 -24.37 -17.55
C ALA A 200 24.24 -23.69 -16.39
N ASN A 201 24.95 -22.96 -15.53
CA ASN A 201 24.37 -22.25 -14.39
C ASN A 201 23.65 -20.94 -14.77
N PHE A 202 23.62 -20.53 -16.04
CA PHE A 202 23.08 -19.21 -16.45
C PHE A 202 21.66 -18.94 -15.91
N PHE A 203 20.76 -19.92 -16.02
CA PHE A 203 19.37 -19.76 -15.58
C PHE A 203 19.24 -19.64 -14.07
N GLU A 204 20.01 -20.44 -13.33
CA GLU A 204 20.06 -20.39 -11.87
C GLU A 204 20.68 -19.08 -11.38
N PHE A 205 21.82 -18.70 -11.97
CA PHE A 205 22.56 -17.49 -11.63
C PHE A 205 21.71 -16.21 -11.76
N PHE A 206 20.94 -16.09 -12.85
CA PHE A 206 20.07 -14.93 -13.09
C PHE A 206 18.63 -15.11 -12.57
N GLY A 207 18.28 -16.27 -12.01
CA GLY A 207 16.93 -16.59 -11.54
C GLY A 207 15.88 -16.70 -12.64
N ILE A 208 16.28 -17.02 -13.87
CA ILE A 208 15.40 -17.11 -15.03
C ILE A 208 14.67 -18.45 -15.01
N LYS A 209 13.33 -18.39 -14.97
CA LYS A 209 12.48 -19.59 -15.01
C LYS A 209 12.23 -20.02 -16.45
N LEU A 210 12.40 -21.31 -16.71
CA LEU A 210 12.00 -21.92 -17.97
C LEU A 210 10.48 -22.11 -18.00
N LEU A 211 9.87 -21.79 -19.14
CA LEU A 211 8.44 -22.01 -19.36
C LEU A 211 8.13 -23.48 -19.66
N ASP A 212 9.06 -24.17 -20.33
CA ASP A 212 8.95 -25.58 -20.70
C ASP A 212 10.35 -26.23 -20.69
N GLY A 213 10.40 -27.55 -20.46
CA GLY A 213 11.64 -28.32 -20.33
C GLY A 213 12.15 -28.50 -18.89
N ASN A 214 13.29 -29.20 -18.75
CA ASN A 214 13.92 -29.47 -17.45
C ASN A 214 15.28 -28.77 -17.38
N ALA A 215 15.39 -27.76 -16.49
CA ALA A 215 16.59 -26.96 -16.28
C ALA A 215 17.85 -27.78 -15.98
N GLU A 216 17.71 -28.86 -15.21
CA GLU A 216 18.84 -29.68 -14.74
C GLU A 216 19.45 -30.52 -15.85
N LYS A 217 18.69 -30.80 -16.92
CA LYS A 217 19.10 -31.69 -18.03
C LYS A 217 19.39 -30.97 -19.33
N ILE A 218 19.27 -29.64 -19.37
CA ILE A 218 19.47 -28.85 -20.58
C ILE A 218 20.85 -29.11 -21.18
N PHE A 219 21.87 -29.12 -20.33
CA PHE A 219 23.28 -29.15 -20.75
C PHE A 219 23.88 -30.56 -20.80
N ASP A 220 23.06 -31.60 -20.59
CA ASP A 220 23.49 -33.00 -20.74
C ASP A 220 23.81 -33.35 -22.20
N VAL A 221 23.27 -32.57 -23.16
CA VAL A 221 23.47 -32.76 -24.59
C VAL A 221 24.33 -31.61 -25.13
N PRO A 222 25.49 -31.88 -25.76
CA PRO A 222 26.28 -30.84 -26.39
C PRO A 222 25.49 -30.15 -27.50
N ASN A 223 25.64 -28.83 -27.61
CA ASN A 223 24.94 -27.96 -28.58
C ASN A 223 23.41 -27.93 -28.40
N SER A 224 22.91 -28.11 -27.18
CA SER A 224 21.53 -27.82 -26.83
C SER A 224 21.20 -26.34 -27.07
N ILE A 225 20.03 -26.05 -27.63
CA ILE A 225 19.54 -24.69 -27.88
C ILE A 225 18.29 -24.46 -27.04
N ILE A 226 18.20 -23.28 -26.42
CA ILE A 226 17.01 -22.81 -25.73
C ILE A 226 16.48 -21.62 -26.51
N LEU A 227 15.18 -21.60 -26.72
CA LEU A 227 14.49 -20.57 -27.47
C LEU A 227 13.74 -19.66 -26.51
N SER A 228 13.75 -18.37 -26.78
CA SER A 228 12.79 -17.46 -26.14
C SER A 228 11.38 -17.74 -26.67
N GLU A 229 10.37 -17.37 -25.89
CA GLU A 229 8.97 -17.48 -26.30
C GLU A 229 8.71 -16.76 -27.63
N ASP A 230 9.25 -15.55 -27.79
CA ASP A 230 9.14 -14.77 -29.02
C ASP A 230 9.76 -15.50 -30.22
N MET A 231 10.92 -16.13 -30.04
CA MET A 231 11.57 -16.87 -31.12
C MET A 231 10.79 -18.15 -31.47
N GLN A 232 10.24 -18.84 -30.47
CA GLN A 232 9.35 -19.98 -30.67
C GLN A 232 8.09 -19.57 -31.45
N LEU A 233 7.43 -18.49 -31.04
CA LEU A 233 6.25 -17.97 -31.71
C LEU A 233 6.55 -17.50 -33.13
N ASN A 234 7.65 -16.78 -33.37
CA ASN A 234 8.01 -16.33 -34.72
C ASN A 234 8.37 -17.49 -35.65
N THR A 235 9.02 -18.54 -35.12
CA THR A 235 9.33 -19.76 -35.88
C THR A 235 8.07 -20.58 -36.17
N LEU A 236 7.10 -20.62 -35.25
CA LEU A 236 5.83 -21.30 -35.42
C LEU A 236 4.80 -20.51 -36.24
N ALA A 237 4.77 -19.18 -36.14
CA ALA A 237 3.84 -18.30 -36.85
C ALA A 237 4.16 -18.22 -38.36
N LYS A 238 5.44 -18.36 -38.74
CA LYS A 238 5.85 -18.56 -40.14
C LYS A 238 5.26 -19.84 -40.77
N LYS A 239 4.74 -20.77 -39.97
CA LYS A 239 4.06 -22.00 -40.44
C LYS A 239 2.57 -21.78 -40.78
N ILE A 240 1.97 -20.66 -40.37
CA ILE A 240 0.52 -20.40 -40.49
C ILE A 240 0.19 -19.42 -41.64
N LEU A 241 1.20 -18.85 -42.30
CA LEU A 241 1.06 -18.07 -43.54
C LEU A 241 1.66 -18.84 -44.72
#